data_AF-A0A6G1SYY9-F1
#
_entry.id   AF-A0A6G1SYY9-F1
#
_cell.length_a   1.000
_cell.length_b   1.000
_cell.length_c   1.000
_cell.angle_alpha   90.00
_cell.angle_beta   90.00
_cell.angle_gamma   90.00
#
_symmetry.space_group_name_H-M   'P 1'
#
loop_
_entity.id
_entity.type
_entity.pdbx_description
1 polymer ?
#
loop_
_entity_poly.entity_id
_entity_poly.type
_entity_poly.pdbx_seq_one_letter_code
_entity_poly.pdbx_strand_id
1 'polypeptide(L)' 'MPNAVITLDADALARLTAMRDALVAARTGMVPERWQLLYAPPLAILERDILPRFPAAVHTQAAERLAQVPPVPAIE' A
#
# COMPACT_ATOMS: atom_id res chain seq x y z
N MET A 1 13.85 -19.83 3.73
CA MET A 1 12.59 -19.06 3.52
C MET A 1 12.73 -17.79 4.35
N PRO A 2 12.94 -16.60 3.76
CA PRO A 2 13.01 -15.39 4.56
C PRO A 2 11.58 -14.99 4.90
N ASN A 3 11.18 -15.18 6.15
CA ASN A 3 9.97 -14.56 6.67
C ASN A 3 10.15 -13.04 6.51
N ALA A 4 9.34 -12.41 5.65
CA ALA A 4 9.18 -10.98 5.67
C ALA A 4 8.48 -10.64 6.99
N VAL A 5 9.28 -10.45 8.05
CA VAL A 5 8.81 -9.85 9.30
C VAL A 5 8.40 -8.43 8.91
N ILE A 6 7.11 -8.21 8.75
CA ILE A 6 6.56 -6.85 8.66
C ILE A 6 6.81 -6.24 10.04
N THR A 7 7.95 -5.56 10.20
CA THR A 7 8.13 -4.73 11.38
C THR A 7 7.04 -3.66 11.33
N LEU A 8 6.37 -3.42 12.46
CA LEU A 8 5.32 -2.42 12.61
C LEU A 8 5.94 -1.00 12.60
N ASP A 9 6.78 -0.72 11.62
CA ASP A 9 7.52 0.53 11.47
C ASP A 9 6.78 1.49 10.53
N ALA A 10 6.93 2.77 10.80
CA ALA A 10 6.38 3.85 9.98
C ALA A 10 6.84 3.76 8.51
N ASP A 11 8.08 3.30 8.26
CA ASP A 11 8.59 3.11 6.90
C ASP A 11 7.90 1.95 6.17
N ALA A 12 7.58 0.86 6.87
CA ALA A 12 6.84 -0.26 6.29
C ALA A 12 5.42 0.18 5.93
N LEU A 13 4.76 0.91 6.84
CA LEU A 13 3.43 1.46 6.60
C LEU A 13 3.42 2.50 5.46
N ALA A 14 4.44 3.35 5.38
CA ALA A 14 4.59 4.31 4.28
C ALA A 14 4.72 3.60 2.92
N ARG A 15 5.50 2.52 2.83
CA ARG A 15 5.62 1.71 1.61
C ARG A 15 4.31 1.01 1.23
N LEU A 16 3.61 0.42 2.21
CA LEU A 16 2.29 -0.19 1.97
C LEU A 16 1.28 0.84 1.48
N THR A 17 1.31 2.05 2.04
CA THR A 17 0.46 3.17 1.65
C THR A 17 0.79 3.65 0.23
N ALA A 18 2.08 3.78 -0.11
CA ALA A 18 2.52 4.11 -1.46
C ALA A 18 2.11 3.03 -2.48
N MET A 19 2.17 1.75 -2.09
CA MET A 19 1.71 0.63 -2.92
C MET A 19 0.19 0.67 -3.15
N ARG A 20 -0.60 0.95 -2.11
CA ARG A 20 -2.05 1.19 -2.26
C ARG A 20 -2.31 2.30 -3.26
N ASP A 21 -1.63 3.44 -3.12
CA ASP A 21 -1.83 4.59 -4.00
C ASP A 21 -1.41 4.29 -5.45
N ALA A 22 -0.32 3.54 -5.65
CA ALA A 22 0.10 3.08 -6.96
C ALA A 22 -0.90 2.11 -7.60
N LEU A 23 -1.47 1.18 -6.82
CA LEU A 23 -2.53 0.29 -7.29
C LEU A 23 -3.78 1.08 -7.68
N VAL A 24 -4.19 2.05 -6.86
CA VAL A 24 -5.32 2.94 -7.17
C VAL A 24 -5.03 3.79 -8.41
N ALA A 25 -3.80 4.30 -8.58
CA ALA A 25 -3.41 5.05 -9.78
C ALA A 25 -3.37 4.17 -11.04
N ALA A 26 -2.93 2.91 -10.93
CA ALA A 26 -2.94 1.94 -12.03
C ALA A 26 -4.36 1.64 -12.54
N ARG A 27 -5.39 1.77 -11.69
CA ARG A 27 -6.79 1.69 -12.10
C ARG A 27 -7.13 2.70 -13.19
N THR A 28 -6.49 3.87 -13.17
CA THR A 28 -6.73 4.95 -14.16
C THR A 28 -6.08 4.64 -15.51
N GLY A 29 -5.06 3.77 -15.55
CA GLY A 29 -4.35 3.37 -16.77
C GLY A 29 -4.76 2.01 -17.35
N MET A 30 -5.46 1.17 -16.58
CA MET A 30 -5.85 -0.19 -16.97
C MET A 30 -7.38 -0.35 -17.11
N VAL A 31 -7.80 -1.35 -17.89
CA VAL A 31 -9.21 -1.79 -17.98
C VAL A 31 -9.78 -2.08 -16.58
N PRO A 32 -10.89 -1.42 -16.17
CA PRO A 32 -11.44 -1.54 -14.83
C PRO A 32 -11.77 -2.97 -14.41
N GLU A 33 -12.33 -3.81 -15.29
CA GLU A 33 -12.65 -5.20 -14.95
C GLU A 33 -11.39 -6.02 -14.64
N ARG A 34 -10.34 -5.83 -15.45
CA ARG A 34 -9.05 -6.53 -15.27
C ARG A 34 -8.38 -6.08 -13.97
N TRP A 35 -8.39 -4.77 -13.71
CA TRP A 35 -7.84 -4.22 -12.48
C TRP A 35 -8.60 -4.74 -11.25
N GLN A 36 -9.93 -4.78 -11.31
CA GLN A 36 -10.74 -5.29 -10.20
C GLN A 36 -10.48 -6.77 -9.93
N LEU A 37 -10.38 -7.61 -10.97
CA LEU A 37 -10.11 -9.04 -10.80
C LEU A 37 -8.73 -9.33 -10.17
N LEU A 38 -7.71 -8.55 -10.54
CA LEU A 38 -6.32 -8.82 -10.13
C LEU A 38 -5.93 -8.08 -8.84
N TYR A 39 -6.33 -6.81 -8.70
CA TYR A 39 -5.85 -5.93 -7.65
C TYR A 39 -6.89 -5.62 -6.58
N ALA A 40 -8.20 -5.73 -6.84
CA ALA A 40 -9.20 -5.43 -5.81
C ALA A 40 -9.16 -6.40 -4.61
N PRO A 41 -9.01 -7.74 -4.78
CA PRO A 41 -8.90 -8.65 -3.64
C PRO A 41 -7.69 -8.35 -2.73
N PRO A 42 -6.44 -8.23 -3.24
CA PRO A 42 -5.30 -7.91 -2.39
C PRO A 42 -5.36 -6.48 -1.83
N LEU A 43 -5.91 -5.51 -2.56
CA LEU A 43 -6.11 -4.14 -2.06
C LEU A 43 -7.11 -4.11 -0.89
N ALA A 44 -8.22 -4.84 -1.00
CA ALA A 44 -9.21 -4.90 0.07
C ALA A 44 -8.64 -5.53 1.35
N ILE A 45 -7.81 -6.57 1.22
CA ILE A 45 -7.10 -7.17 2.36
C ILE A 45 -6.10 -6.15 2.95
N LEU A 46 -5.35 -5.45 2.09
CA LEU A 46 -4.42 -4.43 2.54
C LEU A 46 -5.14 -3.35 3.37
N GLU A 47 -6.27 -2.84 2.89
CA GLU A 47 -7.02 -1.75 3.52
C GLU A 47 -7.80 -2.18 4.77
N ARG A 48 -8.43 -3.36 4.75
CA ARG A 48 -9.32 -3.81 5.82
C ARG A 48 -8.63 -4.64 6.89
N ASP A 49 -7.60 -5.38 6.51
CA ASP A 49 -6.92 -6.31 7.39
C ASP A 49 -5.54 -5.80 7.80
N ILE A 50 -4.78 -5.18 6.90
CA ILE A 50 -3.37 -4.85 7.18
C ILE A 50 -3.24 -3.43 7.75
N LEU A 51 -3.73 -2.40 7.07
CA LEU A 51 -3.62 -1.01 7.52
C LEU A 51 -4.17 -0.75 8.94
N PRO A 52 -5.36 -1.26 9.35
CA PRO A 52 -5.88 -1.00 10.68
C PRO A 52 -5.16 -1.78 11.79
N ARG A 53 -4.28 -2.74 11.46
CA ARG A 53 -3.42 -3.38 12.46
C ARG A 53 -2.30 -2.46 12.95
N PHE A 54 -2.00 -1.38 12.25
CA PHE A 54 -0.99 -0.41 12.67
C PHE A 54 -1.58 0.61 13.66
N PRO A 55 -0.87 0.95 14.74
CA PRO A 55 -1.32 1.97 15.70
C PRO A 55 -1.44 3.35 15.03
N ALA A 56 -2.38 4.17 15.49
CA ALA A 56 -2.58 5.52 14.96
C ALA A 56 -1.32 6.40 14.97
N ALA A 57 -0.46 6.25 15.98
CA ALA A 57 0.83 6.94 16.05
C ALA A 57 1.76 6.60 14.87
N VAL A 58 1.73 5.35 14.42
CA VAL A 58 2.52 4.88 13.27
C VAL A 58 1.92 5.39 11.96
N HIS A 59 0.59 5.52 11.86
CA HIS A 59 -0.07 6.16 10.70
C HIS A 59 0.35 7.61 10.52
N THR A 60 0.44 8.39 11.59
CA THR A 60 0.91 9.79 11.52
C THR A 60 2.36 9.85 11.02
N GLN A 61 3.26 9.05 11.58
CA GLN A 61 4.66 9.00 11.15
C GLN A 61 4.79 8.49 9.71
N ALA A 62 3.98 7.51 9.31
CA ALA A 62 4.00 6.97 7.96
C ALA A 62 3.53 8.01 6.93
N ALA A 63 2.57 8.86 7.27
CA ALA A 63 2.14 9.96 6.39
C ALA A 63 3.27 10.97 6.15
N GLU A 64 4.04 11.31 7.19
CA GLU A 64 5.22 12.17 7.07
C GLU A 64 6.32 11.52 6.21
N ARG A 65 6.54 10.22 6.37
CA ARG A 65 7.50 9.45 5.58
C ARG A 65 7.05 9.25 4.14
N LEU A 66 5.75 9.08 3.90
CA LEU A 66 5.20 8.90 2.55
C LEU A 66 5.55 10.09 1.64
N ALA A 67 5.57 11.31 2.17
CA ALA A 67 6.02 12.49 1.43
C ALA A 67 7.51 12.45 1.01
N GLN A 68 8.30 11.58 1.63
CA GLN A 68 9.73 11.37 1.36
C GLN A 68 10.01 10.06 0.61
N VAL A 69 9.03 9.16 0.47
CA VAL A 69 9.20 7.90 -0.25
C VAL A 69 9.16 8.19 -1.75
N PRO A 70 10.15 7.73 -2.53
CA PRO A 70 10.11 7.90 -3.98
C PRO A 70 8.86 7.22 -4.55
N PRO A 71 8.22 7.80 -5.58
CA PRO A 71 7.01 7.23 -6.16
C PRO A 71 7.26 5.78 -6.58
N VAL A 72 6.37 4.89 -6.15
CA VAL A 72 6.38 3.49 -6.60
C VAL A 72 6.23 3.52 -8.12
N PRO A 73 7.05 2.76 -8.88
CA PRO A 73 6.95 2.74 -10.33
C PRO A 73 5.53 2.37 -10.74
N ALA A 74 5.03 3.07 -11.77
CA ALA A 74 3.70 2.81 -12.30
C ALA A 74 3.59 1.34 -12.71
N ILE A 75 2.48 0.72 -12.31
CA ILE A 75 2.14 -0.63 -12.75
C ILE A 75 1.57 -0.50 -14.16
N GLU A 76 2.34 -0.91 -15.17
CA GLU A 76 1.93 -1.00 -16.59
C GLU A 76 1.19 -2.31 -16.91
#